data_AF-B4SCD4-F1
#
_entry.id   AF-B4SCD4-F1
#
_cell.length_a   1.000
_cell.length_b   1.000
_cell.length_c   1.000
_cell.angle_alpha   90.00
_cell.angle_beta   90.00
_cell.angle_gamma   90.00
#
_symmetry.space_group_name_H-M   'P 1'
#
loop_
_entity.id
_entity.type
_entity.pdbx_description
1 polymer ?
#
loop_
_entity_poly.entity_id
_entity_poly.type
_entity_poly.pdbx_seq_one_letter_code
_entity_poly.pdbx_strand_id
1 'polypeptide(L)'
;MYMIPECAKSRQIKLYKAAPFPGKWEQCATLIKSNKRYPPLLDPSIVLHDGRWYLFSFARKLQNLHLFSSDTLYGPWTEHPKSPVIRATTKKRLPMTLSFSQGKSIGIV
;
A
#
# COMPACT_ATOMS: atom_id res chain seq x y z
N MET A 1 10.54 -10.33 10.28
CA MET A 1 9.11 -10.02 10.09
C MET A 1 8.93 -8.53 9.92
N TYR A 2 8.06 -8.16 9.01
CA TYR A 2 7.64 -6.78 8.76
C TYR A 2 6.14 -6.64 9.02
N MET A 3 5.71 -5.43 9.33
CA MET A 3 4.31 -5.09 9.52
C MET A 3 4.05 -3.68 8.99
N ILE A 4 2.87 -3.50 8.41
CA ILE A 4 2.34 -2.19 8.07
C ILE A 4 1.02 -2.05 8.83
N PRO A 5 0.95 -1.23 9.90
CA PRO A 5 -0.28 -1.04 10.63
C PRO A 5 -1.29 -0.25 9.80
N GLU A 6 -2.55 -0.32 10.21
CA GLU A 6 -3.65 0.44 9.60
C GLU A 6 -3.37 1.96 9.68
N CYS A 7 -3.58 2.66 8.56
CA CYS A 7 -3.01 4.00 8.34
C CYS A 7 -4.02 5.16 8.48
N ALA A 8 -5.30 4.90 8.78
CA ALA A 8 -6.33 5.96 8.77
C ALA A 8 -6.03 7.10 9.74
N LYS A 9 -5.53 6.79 10.94
CA LYS A 9 -5.28 7.80 11.99
C LYS A 9 -3.93 8.51 11.82
N SER A 10 -2.89 7.79 11.39
CA SER A 10 -1.53 8.32 11.27
C SER A 10 -1.33 9.20 10.03
N ARG A 11 -2.22 9.09 9.02
CA ARG A 11 -2.11 9.70 7.70
C ARG A 11 -0.79 9.40 6.98
N GLN A 12 -0.12 8.32 7.39
CA GLN A 12 1.17 7.91 6.87
C GLN A 12 1.23 6.39 6.84
N ILE A 13 1.71 5.85 5.73
CA ILE A 13 2.02 4.44 5.61
C ILE A 13 3.43 4.22 6.14
N LYS A 14 3.52 3.43 7.20
CA LYS A 14 4.77 3.18 7.94
C LYS A 14 5.10 1.70 7.91
N LEU A 15 6.37 1.40 7.74
CA LEU A 15 6.91 0.05 7.80
C LEU A 15 7.58 -0.17 9.14
N TYR A 16 7.22 -1.25 9.80
CA TYR A 16 7.81 -1.70 11.05
C TYR A 16 8.52 -3.03 10.84
N LYS A 17 9.63 -3.24 11.54
CA LYS A 17 10.34 -4.52 11.64
C LYS A 17 10.31 -5.00 13.07
N ALA A 18 10.05 -6.29 13.25
CA ALA A 18 10.09 -6.90 14.58
C ALA A 18 11.53 -7.00 15.11
N ALA A 19 11.75 -6.62 16.38
CA ALA A 19 13.06 -6.64 17.03
C ALA A 19 12.95 -6.60 18.58
N PRO A 20 12.82 -7.73 19.29
CA PRO A 20 12.56 -9.11 18.85
C PRO A 20 11.07 -9.39 18.61
N PHE A 21 10.77 -10.37 17.75
CA PHE A 21 9.40 -10.83 17.49
C PHE A 21 8.85 -11.68 18.65
N PRO A 22 7.55 -11.61 19.00
CA PRO A 22 6.52 -10.65 18.55
C PRO A 22 6.42 -9.39 19.41
N GLY A 23 7.25 -9.28 20.45
CA GLY A 23 7.07 -8.32 21.54
C GLY A 23 7.46 -6.88 21.24
N LYS A 24 8.36 -6.64 20.27
CA LYS A 24 8.83 -5.28 19.95
C LYS A 24 8.86 -5.04 18.46
N TRP A 25 8.36 -3.87 18.06
CA TRP A 25 8.29 -3.40 16.68
C TRP A 25 8.97 -2.05 16.58
N GLU A 26 9.91 -1.94 15.65
CA GLU A 26 10.67 -0.72 15.40
C GLU A 26 10.26 -0.14 14.06
N GLN A 27 9.94 1.15 14.04
CA GLN A 27 9.60 1.85 12.80
C GLN A 27 10.86 1.97 11.93
N CYS A 28 10.88 1.33 10.78
CA CYS A 28 12.03 1.35 9.88
C CYS A 28 11.92 2.43 8.80
N ALA A 29 10.71 2.67 8.28
CA ALA A 29 10.52 3.64 7.21
C ALA A 29 9.11 4.24 7.22
N THR A 30 8.99 5.45 6.69
CA THR A 30 7.71 6.02 6.26
C THR A 30 7.63 5.91 4.76
N LEU A 31 6.77 5.02 4.26
CA LEU A 31 6.69 4.69 2.84
C LEU A 31 5.98 5.81 2.07
N ILE A 32 4.85 6.27 2.58
CA ILE A 32 4.03 7.32 1.95
C ILE A 32 3.50 8.25 3.04
N LYS A 33 3.58 9.56 2.81
CA LYS A 33 2.99 10.60 3.67
C LYS A 33 1.79 11.22 2.96
N SER A 34 0.66 11.35 3.64
CA SER A 34 -0.44 12.17 3.12
C SER A 34 0.04 13.60 2.91
N ASN A 35 -0.39 14.23 1.82
CA ASN A 35 -0.10 15.64 1.54
C ASN A 35 -1.29 16.25 0.77
N LYS A 36 -1.14 17.48 0.25
CA LYS A 36 -2.21 18.10 -0.55
C LYS A 36 -2.60 17.28 -1.78
N ARG A 37 -1.66 16.50 -2.34
CA ARG A 37 -1.88 15.66 -3.53
C ARG A 37 -2.55 14.33 -3.17
N TYR A 38 -2.12 13.67 -2.08
CA TYR A 38 -2.67 12.39 -1.65
C TYR A 38 -3.40 12.52 -0.30
N PRO A 39 -4.73 12.32 -0.27
CA PRO A 39 -5.43 12.21 1.00
C PRO A 39 -4.92 10.99 1.79
N PRO A 40 -5.30 10.85 3.08
CA PRO A 40 -4.99 9.63 3.83
C PRO A 40 -5.36 8.38 3.04
N LEU A 41 -4.36 7.53 2.81
CA LEU A 41 -4.50 6.27 2.10
C LEU A 41 -4.75 5.15 3.11
N LEU A 42 -5.60 4.19 2.73
CA LEU A 42 -6.09 3.09 3.56
C LEU A 42 -5.67 1.75 2.98
N ASP A 43 -5.69 0.72 3.82
CA ASP A 43 -5.47 -0.67 3.42
C ASP A 43 -4.20 -0.88 2.56
N PRO A 44 -3.02 -0.41 3.01
CA PRO A 44 -1.78 -0.57 2.26
C PRO A 44 -1.42 -2.04 2.10
N SER A 45 -1.20 -2.48 0.86
CA SER A 45 -0.74 -3.83 0.53
C SER A 45 0.52 -3.75 -0.31
N ILE A 46 1.57 -4.46 0.08
CA ILE A 46 2.86 -4.48 -0.63
C ILE A 46 3.07 -5.81 -1.33
N VAL A 47 3.61 -5.76 -2.54
CA VAL A 47 4.01 -6.93 -3.32
C VAL A 47 5.37 -6.72 -3.98
N LEU A 48 6.20 -7.76 -3.98
CA LEU A 48 7.41 -7.83 -4.81
C LEU A 48 7.07 -8.59 -6.09
N HIS A 49 7.22 -7.93 -7.24
CA HIS A 49 6.97 -8.53 -8.54
C HIS A 49 8.09 -8.13 -9.50
N ASP A 50 8.69 -9.12 -10.16
CA ASP A 50 9.77 -8.92 -11.14
C ASP A 50 10.91 -8.02 -10.63
N GLY A 51 11.37 -8.29 -9.40
CA GLY A 51 12.45 -7.53 -8.76
C GLY A 51 12.08 -6.12 -8.29
N ARG A 52 10.80 -5.71 -8.43
CA ARG A 52 10.34 -4.37 -8.05
C ARG A 52 9.21 -4.41 -7.03
N TRP A 53 9.23 -3.44 -6.11
CA TRP A 53 8.23 -3.35 -5.05
C TRP A 53 7.05 -2.48 -5.51
N TYR A 54 5.85 -2.95 -5.24
CA TYR A 54 4.60 -2.26 -5.52
C TYR A 54 3.78 -2.14 -4.24
N LEU A 55 3.11 -0.99 -4.08
CA LEU A 55 2.25 -0.69 -2.94
C LEU A 55 0.90 -0.23 -3.48
N PHE A 56 -0.15 -0.94 -3.12
CA PHE A 56 -1.53 -0.61 -3.38
C PHE A 56 -2.14 0.05 -2.16
N SER A 57 -2.87 1.14 -2.33
CA SER A 57 -3.58 1.76 -1.20
C SER A 57 -4.78 2.58 -1.66
N PHE A 58 -5.84 2.56 -0.86
CA PHE A 58 -7.13 3.13 -1.21
C PHE A 58 -7.29 4.56 -0.70
N ALA A 59 -7.58 5.49 -1.61
CA ALA A 59 -7.87 6.88 -1.28
C ALA A 59 -9.38 7.07 -1.09
N ARG A 60 -9.88 6.91 0.15
CA ARG A 60 -11.33 6.95 0.46
C ARG A 60 -12.04 8.21 -0.05
N LYS A 61 -11.41 9.39 0.03
CA LYS A 61 -12.02 10.65 -0.43
C LYS A 61 -12.23 10.69 -1.95
N LEU A 62 -11.32 10.08 -2.70
CA LEU A 62 -11.37 10.00 -4.16
C LEU A 62 -12.07 8.73 -4.65
N GLN A 63 -12.28 7.76 -3.74
CA GLN A 63 -12.74 6.41 -4.03
C GLN A 63 -11.88 5.69 -5.09
N ASN A 64 -10.57 5.92 -5.06
CA ASN A 64 -9.62 5.38 -6.03
C ASN A 64 -8.62 4.44 -5.37
N LEU A 65 -8.17 3.42 -6.09
CA LEU A 65 -7.02 2.59 -5.70
C LEU A 65 -5.77 3.14 -6.39
N HIS A 66 -4.82 3.61 -5.59
CA HIS A 66 -3.54 4.13 -6.07
C HIS A 66 -2.49 3.03 -6.04
N LEU A 67 -1.56 3.12 -7.00
CA LEU A 67 -0.42 2.22 -7.13
C LEU A 67 0.87 3.02 -7.02
N PHE A 68 1.76 2.58 -6.15
CA PHE A 68 3.09 3.14 -5.98
C PHE A 68 4.13 2.05 -6.27
N SER A 69 5.31 2.45 -6.71
CA SER A 69 6.44 1.56 -6.96
C SER A 69 7.73 2.10 -6.35
N SER A 70 8.60 1.18 -5.95
CA SER A 70 9.93 1.45 -5.41
C SER A 70 10.89 0.32 -5.79
N ASP A 71 12.18 0.63 -5.86
CA ASP A 71 13.22 -0.37 -6.10
C ASP A 71 13.63 -1.07 -4.78
N THR A 72 13.33 -0.45 -3.63
CA THR A 72 13.53 -1.05 -2.30
C THR A 72 12.26 -1.01 -1.45
N LEU A 73 12.14 -1.92 -0.49
CA LEU A 73 11.02 -1.95 0.45
C LEU A 73 10.93 -0.66 1.30
N TYR A 74 12.06 -0.02 1.59
CA TYR A 74 12.13 1.18 2.43
C TYR A 74 11.83 2.48 1.67
N GLY A 75 11.72 2.41 0.34
CA GLY A 75 11.51 3.55 -0.53
C GLY A 75 12.78 4.02 -1.24
N PRO A 76 12.75 5.20 -1.90
CA PRO A 76 11.59 6.10 -2.00
C PRO A 76 10.45 5.50 -2.83
N TRP A 77 9.21 5.71 -2.39
CA TRP A 77 8.03 5.27 -3.13
C TRP A 77 7.52 6.37 -4.05
N THR A 78 7.30 6.03 -5.31
CA THR A 78 6.79 6.94 -6.33
C THR A 78 5.48 6.44 -6.89
N GLU A 79 4.54 7.34 -7.22
CA GLU A 79 3.29 6.93 -7.84
C GLU A 79 3.57 6.33 -9.21
N HIS A 80 3.02 5.15 -9.46
CA HIS A 80 3.21 4.44 -10.72
C HIS A 80 2.45 5.17 -11.85
N PRO A 81 2.98 5.27 -13.08
CA PRO A 81 2.31 5.98 -14.19
C PRO A 81 0.90 5.46 -14.53
N LYS A 82 0.60 4.20 -14.22
CA LYS A 82 -0.73 3.58 -14.38
C LYS A 82 -1.68 3.86 -13.20
N SER A 83 -1.28 4.67 -12.22
CA SER A 83 -2.11 5.07 -11.09
C SER A 83 -3.03 6.24 -11.45
N PRO A 84 -4.25 6.32 -10.87
CA PRO A 84 -4.89 5.28 -10.09
C PRO A 84 -5.30 4.09 -10.98
N VAL A 85 -5.05 2.87 -10.49
CA VAL A 85 -5.37 1.62 -11.21
C VAL A 85 -6.86 1.31 -11.19
N ILE A 86 -7.57 1.82 -10.18
CA ILE A 86 -9.03 1.80 -10.11
C ILE A 86 -9.49 3.22 -9.83
N ARG A 87 -10.38 3.73 -10.68
CA ARG A 87 -11.13 4.96 -10.43
C ARG A 87 -12.56 4.62 -10.07
N ALA A 88 -13.15 5.35 -9.13
CA ALA A 88 -14.59 5.28 -8.92
C ALA A 88 -15.33 5.76 -10.18
N THR A 89 -15.70 4.83 -11.06
CA THR A 89 -16.73 5.08 -12.05
C THR A 89 -18.05 5.20 -11.31
N THR A 90 -18.83 6.23 -11.59
CA THR A 90 -20.09 6.61 -10.92
C THR A 90 -21.21 5.56 -10.93
N LYS A 91 -20.97 4.28 -11.28
CA LYS A 91 -22.04 3.27 -11.40
C LYS A 91 -21.78 1.84 -10.90
N LYS A 92 -20.65 1.48 -10.28
CA LYS A 92 -20.53 0.15 -9.67
C LYS A 92 -19.76 0.20 -8.36
N ARG A 93 -20.44 -0.13 -7.26
CA ARG A 93 -19.82 -0.59 -6.01
C ARG A 93 -18.92 -1.77 -6.39
N LEU A 94 -17.60 -1.58 -6.32
CA LEU A 94 -16.67 -2.68 -6.54
C LEU A 94 -16.78 -3.65 -5.35
N PRO A 95 -16.91 -4.96 -5.57
CA PRO A 95 -16.72 -5.92 -4.49
C PRO A 95 -15.30 -5.73 -3.95
N MET A 96 -15.15 -5.77 -2.63
CA MET A 96 -13.91 -5.51 -1.90
C MET A 96 -12.83 -6.60 -2.12
N THR A 97 -12.96 -7.39 -3.19
CA THR A 97 -12.10 -8.53 -3.53
C THR A 97 -11.36 -8.20 -4.83
N LEU A 98 -10.07 -7.92 -4.72
CA LEU A 98 -9.15 -7.93 -5.85
C LEU A 98 -8.88 -9.39 -6.24
N SER A 99 -9.71 -9.96 -7.12
CA SER A 99 -9.45 -11.29 -7.69
C SER A 99 -8.35 -11.17 -8.75
N PHE A 100 -7.10 -11.44 -8.37
CA PHE A 100 -6.01 -11.66 -9.32
C PHE A 100 -6.18 -13.06 -9.95
N SER A 101 -6.75 -13.13 -11.14
CA SER A 101 -6.75 -14.37 -11.94
C SER A 101 -5.43 -14.45 -12.72
N GLN A 102 -4.37 -14.89 -12.04
CA GLN A 102 -3.31 -15.73 -12.61
C GLN A 102 -2.51 -16.34 -11.44
N GLY A 103 -2.41 -17.66 -11.43
CA GLY A 103 -1.97 -18.45 -10.28
C GLY A 103 -0.55 -18.16 -9.82
N LYS A 104 -0.44 -17.42 -8.70
CA LYS A 104 0.57 -17.66 -7.67
C LYS A 104 0.14 -16.89 -6.43
N SER A 105 -0.09 -17.58 -5.33
CA SER A 105 -0.39 -16.98 -4.03
C SER A 105 0.83 -16.14 -3.62
N ILE A 106 0.73 -14.82 -3.74
CA ILE A 106 1.81 -13.92 -3.30
C ILE A 106 1.47 -13.49 -1.88
N GLY A 107 2.28 -13.95 -0.93
CA GLY A 107 2.13 -13.66 0.49
C GLY A 107 2.11 -12.15 0.72
N ILE A 108 0.99 -11.67 1.23
CA ILE A 108 0.85 -10.37 1.86
C ILE A 108 1.62 -10.46 3.17
N VAL A 109 2.69 -9.67 3.31
CA VAL A 109 3.33 -9.43 4.63
C VAL A 109 2.50 -8.45 5.44
#